data_AF-A0A7R7ZLQ2-F1
#
_entry.id   AF-A0A7R7ZLQ2-F1
#
_cell.length_a   1.000
_cell.length_b   1.000
_cell.length_c   1.000
_cell.angle_alpha   90.00
_cell.angle_beta   90.00
_cell.angle_gamma   90.00
#
_symmetry.space_group_name_H-M   'P 1'
#
loop_
_entity.id
_entity.type
_entity.pdbx_description
1 polymer ?
#
loop_
_entity_poly.entity_id
_entity_poly.type
_entity_poly.pdbx_seq_one_letter_code
_entity_poly.pdbx_strand_id
1 'polypeptide(L)'
;MTQTADISLIELRPGFAAEITGVDFANGVTEDASCFLRDAVTKYGVVVIRSTNLTDDTHVELARTFGELDDVTPYIAAGRKNRLKYDELFDVSNVEADGSIVDSEGPKGQANKVTLPFLHIRF
;
A
#
# COMPACT_ATOMS: atom_id res chain seq x y z
N MET A 1 -22.51 17.18 -8.81
CA MET A 1 -21.89 16.63 -10.02
C MET A 1 -20.41 16.50 -9.73
N THR A 2 -19.99 15.38 -9.17
CA THR A 2 -18.59 15.15 -8.80
C THR A 2 -17.86 14.71 -10.06
N GLN A 3 -16.89 15.53 -10.47
CA GLN A 3 -16.10 15.33 -11.68
C GLN A 3 -15.27 14.06 -11.52
N THR A 4 -15.69 12.97 -12.20
CA THR A 4 -14.85 11.80 -12.41
C THR A 4 -13.68 12.27 -13.26
N ALA A 5 -12.53 12.55 -12.63
CA ALA A 5 -11.29 12.79 -13.35
C ALA A 5 -11.09 11.63 -14.34
N ASP A 6 -10.61 11.90 -15.55
CA ASP A 6 -10.38 10.89 -16.58
C ASP A 6 -9.40 9.82 -16.08
N ILE A 7 -9.91 8.79 -15.40
CA ILE A 7 -9.12 7.67 -14.93
C ILE A 7 -8.68 6.90 -16.17
N SER A 8 -7.38 6.84 -16.41
CA SER A 8 -6.82 6.12 -17.54
C SER A 8 -6.01 4.93 -17.06
N LEU A 9 -6.06 3.84 -17.84
CA LEU A 9 -5.34 2.61 -17.57
C LEU A 9 -4.41 2.30 -18.74
N ILE A 10 -3.13 2.20 -18.44
CA ILE A 10 -2.06 1.87 -19.39
C ILE A 10 -1.55 0.48 -19.05
N GLU A 11 -1.70 -0.47 -19.95
CA GLU A 11 -1.17 -1.81 -19.75
C GLU A 11 0.37 -1.80 -19.86
N LEU A 12 1.06 -2.20 -18.79
CA LEU A 12 2.52 -2.32 -18.75
C LEU A 12 2.98 -3.66 -19.33
N ARG A 13 2.25 -4.72 -19.01
CA ARG A 13 2.46 -6.07 -19.54
C ARG A 13 1.13 -6.75 -19.82
N PRO A 14 0.97 -7.37 -21.00
CA PRO A 14 -0.22 -8.12 -21.38
C PRO A 14 -0.70 -9.06 -20.27
N GLY A 15 -1.86 -8.74 -19.68
CA GLY A 15 -2.53 -9.57 -18.66
C GLY A 15 -1.81 -9.73 -17.31
N PHE A 16 -0.80 -8.90 -17.00
CA PHE A 16 -0.03 -9.02 -15.74
C PHE A 16 0.19 -7.72 -14.97
N ALA A 17 0.29 -6.58 -15.65
CA ALA A 17 0.53 -5.34 -14.94
C ALA A 17 -0.07 -4.15 -15.69
N ALA A 18 -0.69 -3.23 -14.95
CA ALA A 18 -1.19 -1.98 -15.48
C ALA A 18 -0.82 -0.79 -14.60
N GLU A 19 -0.63 0.36 -15.22
CA GLU A 19 -0.47 1.65 -14.57
C GLU A 19 -1.77 2.44 -14.68
N ILE A 20 -2.26 2.97 -13.56
CA ILE A 20 -3.46 3.80 -13.50
C ILE A 20 -3.04 5.23 -13.19
N THR A 21 -3.57 6.17 -13.96
CA THR A 21 -3.34 7.61 -13.76
C THR A 21 -4.67 8.35 -13.65
N GLY A 22 -4.65 9.53 -13.03
CA GLY A 22 -5.86 10.34 -12.81
C GLY A 22 -6.64 10.00 -11.54
N VAL A 23 -6.07 9.18 -10.65
CA VAL A 23 -6.64 8.89 -9.33
C VAL A 23 -5.88 9.65 -8.26
N ASP A 24 -6.60 10.44 -7.46
CA ASP A 24 -6.08 11.17 -6.30
C ASP A 24 -6.91 10.81 -5.06
N PHE A 25 -6.23 10.45 -3.97
CA PHE A 25 -6.87 10.05 -2.71
C PHE A 25 -6.70 11.09 -1.61
N ALA A 26 -6.25 12.31 -1.93
CA ALA A 26 -6.08 13.40 -0.97
C ALA A 26 -7.37 13.72 -0.19
N ASN A 27 -8.55 13.52 -0.80
CA ASN A 27 -9.86 13.78 -0.21
C ASN A 27 -10.61 12.50 0.22
N GLY A 28 -9.90 11.38 0.36
CA GLY A 28 -10.48 10.08 0.70
C GLY A 28 -10.73 9.19 -0.52
N VAL A 29 -11.12 7.94 -0.24
CA VAL A 29 -11.35 6.91 -1.26
C VAL A 29 -12.81 6.90 -1.67
N THR A 30 -13.10 7.24 -2.92
CA THR A 30 -14.46 7.14 -3.47
C THR A 30 -14.81 5.70 -3.84
N GLU A 31 -16.09 5.34 -3.74
CA GLU A 31 -16.57 4.00 -4.08
C GLU A 31 -16.29 3.66 -5.55
N ASP A 32 -16.52 4.61 -6.47
CA ASP A 32 -16.22 4.46 -7.89
C ASP A 32 -14.74 4.14 -8.16
N ALA A 33 -13.82 4.86 -7.49
CA ALA A 33 -12.39 4.62 -7.62
C ALA A 33 -12.02 3.24 -7.05
N SER A 34 -12.55 2.88 -5.88
CA SER A 34 -12.31 1.57 -5.27
C SER A 34 -12.79 0.40 -6.14
N CYS A 35 -13.94 0.56 -6.79
CA CYS A 35 -14.50 -0.43 -7.70
C CYS A 35 -13.62 -0.60 -8.93
N PHE A 36 -13.21 0.51 -9.56
CA PHE A 36 -12.30 0.51 -10.70
C PHE A 36 -10.95 -0.16 -10.37
N LEU A 37 -10.40 0.13 -9.19
CA LEU A 37 -9.14 -0.47 -8.73
C LEU A 37 -9.27 -1.97 -8.50
N ARG A 38 -10.35 -2.41 -7.85
CA ARG A 38 -10.62 -3.83 -7.64
C ARG A 38 -10.75 -4.58 -8.96
N ASP A 39 -11.44 -4.01 -9.95
CA ASP A 39 -11.58 -4.61 -11.28
C ASP A 39 -10.23 -4.67 -12.02
N ALA A 40 -9.44 -3.59 -11.93
CA ALA A 40 -8.10 -3.55 -12.51
C ALA A 40 -7.16 -4.59 -11.86
N VAL A 41 -7.15 -4.69 -10.54
CA VAL A 41 -6.35 -5.69 -9.80
C VAL A 41 -6.83 -7.11 -10.14
N THR A 42 -8.15 -7.33 -10.26
CA THR A 42 -8.69 -8.65 -10.66
C THR A 42 -8.25 -9.04 -12.07
N LYS A 43 -8.16 -8.08 -12.99
CA LYS A 43 -7.79 -8.33 -14.39
C LYS A 43 -6.28 -8.49 -14.59
N TYR A 44 -5.47 -7.64 -13.97
CA TYR A 44 -4.03 -7.59 -14.20
C TYR A 44 -3.22 -8.25 -13.09
N GLY A 45 -3.75 -8.42 -11.89
CA GLY A 45 -3.00 -8.94 -10.72
C GLY A 45 -2.15 -7.88 -10.05
N VAL A 46 -1.38 -7.08 -10.82
CA VAL A 46 -0.57 -5.96 -10.30
C VAL A 46 -1.01 -4.65 -10.92
N VAL A 47 -1.23 -3.65 -10.07
CA VAL A 47 -1.60 -2.30 -10.47
C VAL A 47 -0.65 -1.29 -9.83
N VAL A 48 -0.17 -0.35 -10.64
CA VAL A 48 0.69 0.75 -10.20
C VAL A 48 -0.11 2.05 -10.30
N ILE A 49 -0.17 2.80 -9.20
CA ILE A 49 -0.77 4.14 -9.16
C ILE A 49 0.31 5.09 -8.67
N ARG A 50 0.53 6.19 -9.39
CA ARG A 50 1.53 7.20 -9.02
C ARG A 50 0.85 8.44 -8.48
N SER A 51 1.57 9.18 -7.62
CA SER A 51 1.15 10.50 -7.12
C SER A 51 -0.22 10.48 -6.43
N THR A 52 -0.44 9.48 -5.59
CA THR A 52 -1.75 9.18 -4.97
C THR A 52 -2.10 10.08 -3.78
N ASN A 53 -1.14 10.83 -3.23
CA ASN A 53 -1.28 11.66 -2.02
C ASN A 53 -1.94 10.90 -0.85
N LEU A 54 -1.70 9.59 -0.74
CA LEU A 54 -2.23 8.78 0.35
C LEU A 54 -1.64 9.21 1.69
N THR A 55 -2.52 9.40 2.67
CA THR A 55 -2.16 9.49 4.08
C THR A 55 -2.34 8.12 4.72
N ASP A 56 -1.79 7.90 5.91
CA ASP A 56 -1.98 6.63 6.64
C ASP A 56 -3.47 6.29 6.79
N ASP A 57 -4.30 7.30 7.08
CA ASP A 57 -5.75 7.17 7.24
C ASP A 57 -6.40 6.70 5.92
N THR A 58 -6.12 7.37 4.79
CA THR A 58 -6.71 7.01 3.49
C THR A 58 -6.13 5.72 2.91
N HIS A 59 -4.91 5.34 3.30
CA HIS A 59 -4.32 4.06 2.95
C HIS A 59 -5.09 2.92 3.58
N VAL A 60 -5.39 3.00 4.89
CA VAL A 60 -6.17 1.98 5.59
C VAL A 60 -7.59 1.91 5.03
N GLU A 61 -8.21 3.06 4.74
CA GLU A 61 -9.52 3.10 4.08
C GLU A 61 -9.51 2.38 2.73
N LEU A 62 -8.50 2.65 1.89
CA LEU A 62 -8.35 1.99 0.59
C LEU A 62 -8.18 0.48 0.77
N ALA A 63 -7.31 0.06 1.69
CA ALA A 63 -7.05 -1.35 1.95
C ALA A 63 -8.33 -2.09 2.38
N ARG A 64 -9.17 -1.48 3.24
CA ARG A 64 -10.46 -2.07 3.67
C ARG A 64 -11.43 -2.30 2.51
N THR A 65 -11.31 -1.57 1.40
CA THR A 65 -12.16 -1.80 0.21
C THR A 65 -11.85 -3.13 -0.50
N PHE A 66 -10.67 -3.71 -0.27
CA PHE A 66 -10.27 -5.00 -0.82
C PHE A 66 -10.65 -6.20 0.06
N GLY A 67 -10.99 -5.98 1.33
CA GLY A 67 -11.42 -7.03 2.26
C GLY A 67 -11.05 -6.75 3.71
N GLU A 68 -11.11 -7.80 4.54
CA GLU A 68 -10.63 -7.76 5.92
C GLU A 68 -9.10 -7.58 5.93
N LEU A 69 -8.62 -6.71 6.83
CA LEU A 69 -7.19 -6.42 6.96
C LEU A 69 -6.55 -7.34 7.98
N ASP A 70 -5.38 -7.88 7.62
CA ASP A 70 -4.48 -8.50 8.58
C ASP A 70 -3.83 -7.42 9.46
N ASP A 71 -3.67 -7.74 10.74
CA ASP A 71 -3.05 -6.84 11.72
C ASP A 71 -1.61 -7.25 12.07
N VAL A 72 -0.87 -6.31 12.66
CA VAL A 72 0.49 -6.53 13.15
C VAL A 72 0.54 -6.99 14.61
N THR A 73 -0.61 -7.28 15.24
CA THR A 73 -0.74 -7.69 16.64
C THR A 73 0.21 -8.86 17.00
N PRO A 74 0.36 -9.91 16.16
CA PRO A 74 1.30 -11.01 16.44
C PRO A 74 2.75 -10.54 16.49
N TYR A 75 3.12 -9.56 15.66
CA TYR A 75 4.48 -9.02 15.61
C TYR A 75 4.76 -8.09 16.80
N ILE A 76 3.75 -7.32 17.24
CA ILE A 76 3.85 -6.53 18.47
C ILE A 76 4.03 -7.43 19.68
N ALA A 77 3.24 -8.50 19.77
CA ALA A 77 3.36 -9.50 20.82
C ALA A 77 4.73 -10.20 20.80
N ALA A 78 5.34 -10.38 19.63
CA ALA A 78 6.70 -10.87 19.45
C ALA A 78 7.80 -9.84 19.78
N GLY A 79 7.43 -8.64 20.26
CA GLY A 79 8.35 -7.60 20.73
C GLY A 79 8.71 -6.54 19.70
N ARG A 80 8.09 -6.54 18.50
CA ARG A 80 8.29 -5.49 17.49
C ARG A 80 7.54 -4.23 17.91
N LYS A 81 8.24 -3.11 18.07
CA LYS A 81 7.59 -1.83 18.34
C LYS A 81 6.92 -1.34 17.06
N ASN A 82 5.59 -1.22 17.07
CA ASN A 82 4.87 -0.50 16.02
C ASN A 82 5.04 1.01 16.24
N ARG A 83 5.49 1.72 15.21
CA ARG A 83 5.63 3.19 15.22
C ARG A 83 4.51 3.90 14.46
N LEU A 84 3.69 3.13 13.73
CA LEU A 84 2.61 3.66 12.92
C LEU A 84 1.35 3.79 13.77
N LYS A 85 0.46 4.70 13.35
CA LYS A 85 -0.80 4.99 14.05
C LYS A 85 -1.78 3.82 14.05
N TYR A 86 -1.70 2.95 13.04
CA TYR A 86 -2.60 1.82 12.82
C TYR A 86 -1.86 0.50 12.94
N ASP A 87 -2.50 -0.49 13.55
CA ASP A 87 -1.98 -1.85 13.66
C ASP A 87 -2.18 -2.62 12.35
N GLU A 88 -2.98 -2.13 11.42
CA GLU A 88 -3.12 -2.68 10.07
C GLU A 88 -1.98 -2.24 9.13
N LEU A 89 -1.15 -1.28 9.55
CA LEU A 89 0.00 -0.82 8.76
C LEU A 89 1.29 -1.49 9.22
N PHE A 90 1.94 -2.18 8.28
CA PHE A 90 3.20 -2.86 8.54
C PHE A 90 4.40 -1.97 8.18
N ASP A 91 5.26 -1.69 9.17
CA ASP A 91 6.49 -0.92 8.95
C ASP A 91 7.58 -1.78 8.30
N VAL A 92 7.67 -1.72 6.96
CA VAL A 92 8.74 -2.31 6.13
C VAL A 92 9.91 -1.35 5.89
N SER A 93 10.05 -0.28 6.67
CA SER A 93 11.15 0.67 6.49
C SER A 93 12.53 0.06 6.79
N ASN A 94 13.54 0.52 6.06
CA ASN A 94 14.95 0.26 6.32
C ASN A 94 15.55 1.23 7.36
N VAL A 95 14.70 1.97 8.07
CA VAL A 95 15.06 2.93 9.11
C VAL A 95 14.38 2.53 10.42
N GLU A 96 15.10 2.68 11.53
CA GLU A 96 14.62 2.45 12.88
C GLU A 96 13.88 3.68 13.45
N ALA A 97 13.24 3.52 14.61
CA ALA A 97 12.47 4.60 15.24
C ALA A 97 13.33 5.82 15.65
N ASP A 98 14.64 5.63 15.83
CA ASP A 98 15.60 6.69 16.14
C ASP A 98 16.20 7.36 14.89
N GLY A 99 15.81 6.91 13.68
CA GLY A 99 16.35 7.41 12.42
C GLY A 99 17.64 6.71 11.95
N SER A 100 18.14 5.72 12.68
CA SER A 100 19.29 4.91 12.25
C SER A 100 18.90 3.88 11.19
N ILE A 101 19.87 3.38 10.44
CA ILE A 101 19.65 2.33 9.42
C ILE A 101 19.45 1.00 10.14
N VAL A 102 18.43 0.24 9.71
CA VAL A 102 18.17 -1.11 10.23
C VAL A 102 19.40 -2.00 10.00
N ASP A 103 19.83 -2.69 11.06
CA ASP A 103 20.88 -3.70 10.95
C ASP A 103 20.41 -4.85 10.04
N SER A 104 21.15 -5.07 8.94
CA SER A 104 20.82 -6.09 7.94
C SER A 104 20.85 -7.51 8.51
N GLU A 105 21.63 -7.74 9.56
CA GLU A 105 21.76 -9.04 10.21
C GLU A 105 20.82 -9.21 11.41
N GLY A 106 20.16 -8.13 11.83
CA GLY A 106 19.12 -8.15 12.86
C GLY A 106 17.83 -8.83 12.37
N PRO A 107 16.93 -9.23 13.30
CA PRO A 107 15.66 -9.88 12.95
C PRO A 107 14.81 -9.08 11.95
N LYS A 108 14.78 -7.75 12.09
CA LYS A 108 14.07 -6.84 11.18
C LYS A 108 14.73 -6.77 9.80
N GLY A 109 16.06 -6.69 9.74
CA GLY A 109 16.82 -6.71 8.49
C GLY A 109 16.63 -8.01 7.71
N GLN A 110 16.66 -9.15 8.39
CA GLN A 110 16.40 -10.46 7.76
C GLN A 110 14.95 -10.60 7.27
N ALA A 111 13.96 -10.12 8.04
CA ALA A 111 12.57 -10.12 7.60
C ALA A 111 12.37 -9.24 6.35
N ASN A 112 12.94 -8.03 6.33
CA ASN A 112 12.82 -7.11 5.20
C ASN A 112 13.48 -7.63 3.91
N LYS A 113 14.48 -8.52 4.00
CA LYS A 113 15.07 -9.19 2.81
C LYS A 113 14.08 -10.12 2.11
N VAL A 114 13.09 -10.66 2.83
CA VAL A 114 12.14 -11.66 2.30
C VAL A 114 10.86 -11.00 1.75
N THR A 115 10.47 -9.83 2.26
CA THR A 115 9.23 -9.12 1.92
C THR A 115 9.30 -8.37 0.57
N LEU A 116 9.68 -9.06 -0.51
CA LEU A 116 9.82 -8.48 -1.85
C LEU A 116 8.62 -8.63 -2.83
N PRO A 117 7.42 -9.18 -2.49
CA PRO A 117 6.29 -9.15 -3.43
C PRO A 117 5.13 -8.20 -3.08
N PHE A 118 5.14 -7.49 -1.93
CA PHE A 118 4.00 -6.64 -1.54
C PHE A 118 4.24 -5.16 -1.84
N LEU A 119 3.29 -4.58 -2.59
CA LEU A 119 3.07 -3.17 -2.91
C LEU A 119 4.22 -2.20 -2.58
N HIS A 120 5.07 -1.94 -3.59
CA HIS A 120 6.19 -1.00 -3.49
C HIS A 120 5.72 0.44 -3.78
N ILE A 121 5.45 1.22 -2.73
CA ILE A 121 5.18 2.66 -2.85
C ILE A 121 6.48 3.44 -2.60
N ARG A 122 6.92 4.23 -3.59
CA ARG A 122 7.95 5.27 -3.41
C ARG A 122 7.21 6.59 -3.13
N PHE A 123 7.49 7.22 -2.00
CA PHE A 123 7.21 8.65 -1.77
C PHE A 123 8.14 9.52 -2.60
#